data_AF-A0A7Y8FW73-F1
#
_entry.id   AF-A0A7Y8FW73-F1
#
_cell.length_a   1.000
_cell.length_b   1.000
_cell.length_c   1.000
_cell.angle_alpha   90.00
_cell.angle_beta   90.00
_cell.angle_gamma   90.00
#
_symmetry.space_group_name_H-M   'P 1'
#
loop_
_entity.id
_entity.type
_entity.pdbx_description
1 polymer ?
#
loop_
_entity_poly.entity_id
_entity_poly.type
_entity_poly.pdbx_seq_one_letter_code
_entity_poly.pdbx_strand_id
1 'polypeptide(L)'
;RTGVVWEGLDSPVQVVWRDAQLSVQEVILDPAEGGIIEQLHARFDARHYRLDITQAPLLRMVYAQDPANNRVAAILLFHHLALDHTAMEVVGQEMRAFLFNQADALPVAAPFRNYVAQARLGVSVAEHEQFFGAMLADVDEPTLPFGVQDVQGDGRDIEEAEQHLDAALAMRVREQARLLGVSA
;
A
#
# COMPACT_ATOMS: atom_id res chain seq x y z
N ARG A 1 1.10 4.86 -13.84
CA ARG A 1 1.23 4.52 -15.29
C ARG A 1 1.95 3.20 -15.54
N THR A 2 2.35 2.46 -14.51
CA THR A 2 3.00 1.15 -14.67
C THR A 2 1.95 0.06 -14.64
N GLY A 3 2.11 -0.98 -15.46
CA GLY A 3 1.47 -2.29 -15.34
C GLY A 3 2.54 -3.38 -15.33
N VAL A 4 2.14 -4.61 -15.01
CA VAL A 4 3.01 -5.80 -14.97
C VAL A 4 2.49 -6.83 -15.96
N VAL A 5 3.35 -7.32 -16.85
CA VAL A 5 3.00 -8.34 -17.85
C VAL A 5 3.99 -9.50 -17.79
N TRP A 6 3.51 -10.71 -18.07
CA TRP A 6 4.31 -11.94 -18.01
C TRP A 6 3.95 -12.96 -19.10
N GLU A 7 2.79 -12.83 -19.75
CA GLU A 7 2.37 -13.77 -20.79
C GLU A 7 3.34 -13.75 -21.99
N GLY A 8 3.93 -14.91 -22.30
CA GLY A 8 4.87 -15.07 -23.40
C GLY A 8 6.26 -14.46 -23.17
N LEU A 9 6.61 -14.13 -21.92
CA LEU A 9 7.92 -13.59 -21.54
C LEU A 9 8.66 -14.53 -20.59
N ASP A 10 9.99 -14.53 -20.66
CA ASP A 10 10.84 -15.37 -19.80
C ASP A 10 10.77 -14.97 -18.31
N SER A 11 10.33 -13.74 -18.03
CA SER A 11 10.10 -13.25 -16.67
C SER A 11 9.07 -12.11 -16.66
N PRO A 12 8.41 -11.85 -15.51
CA PRO A 12 7.53 -10.70 -15.37
C PRO A 12 8.28 -9.38 -15.56
N VAL A 13 7.69 -8.45 -16.33
CA VAL A 13 8.27 -7.13 -16.58
C VAL A 13 7.29 -6.01 -16.25
N GLN A 14 7.84 -4.89 -15.75
CA GLN A 14 7.09 -3.65 -15.57
C GLN A 14 7.09 -2.85 -16.86
N VAL A 15 5.89 -2.48 -17.35
CA VAL A 15 5.71 -1.68 -18.56
C VAL A 15 5.16 -0.32 -18.17
N VAL A 16 5.86 0.74 -18.56
CA VAL A 16 5.40 2.12 -18.37
C VAL A 16 4.63 2.56 -19.60
N TRP A 17 3.32 2.79 -19.43
CA TRP A 17 2.46 3.24 -20.53
C TRP A 17 2.73 4.71 -20.82
N ARG A 18 2.69 5.09 -22.11
CA ARG A 18 2.87 6.49 -22.54
C ARG A 18 1.73 7.36 -22.03
N ASP A 19 0.51 6.86 -22.17
CA ASP A 19 -0.72 7.44 -21.65
C ASP A 19 -1.40 6.39 -20.79
N ALA A 20 -1.81 6.77 -19.57
CA ALA A 20 -2.60 5.93 -18.70
C ALA A 20 -3.53 6.84 -17.89
N GLN A 21 -4.82 6.76 -18.18
CA GLN A 21 -5.83 7.56 -17.49
C GLN A 21 -6.24 6.89 -16.19
N LEU A 22 -6.37 7.69 -15.12
CA LEU A 22 -6.91 7.20 -13.86
C LEU A 22 -8.39 6.82 -14.08
N SER A 23 -8.74 5.58 -13.78
CA SER A 23 -10.14 5.15 -13.78
C SER A 23 -10.86 5.83 -12.62
N VAL A 24 -11.84 6.67 -12.92
CA VAL A 24 -12.73 7.31 -11.94
C VAL A 24 -14.14 6.78 -12.18
N GLN A 25 -14.70 6.10 -11.19
CA GLN A 25 -15.99 5.42 -11.30
C GLN A 25 -16.98 5.95 -10.27
N GLU A 26 -18.14 6.42 -10.73
CA GLU A 26 -19.29 6.66 -9.87
C GLU A 26 -20.02 5.34 -9.59
N VAL A 27 -20.40 5.13 -8.34
CA VAL A 27 -21.33 4.06 -7.95
C VAL A 27 -22.55 4.65 -7.26
N ILE A 28 -23.70 4.12 -7.61
CA ILE A 28 -24.97 4.45 -6.96
C ILE A 28 -25.10 3.52 -5.76
N LEU A 29 -25.25 4.12 -4.58
CA LEU A 29 -25.41 3.46 -3.29
C LEU A 29 -26.67 3.99 -2.62
N ASP A 30 -27.37 3.13 -1.89
CA ASP A 30 -28.58 3.51 -1.17
C ASP A 30 -28.22 3.98 0.24
N PRO A 31 -28.46 5.25 0.62
CA PRO A 31 -28.22 5.73 1.97
C PRO A 31 -29.02 4.97 3.05
N ALA A 32 -30.07 4.24 2.68
CA ALA A 32 -30.83 3.40 3.59
C ALA A 32 -30.08 2.11 4.01
N GLU A 33 -29.08 1.67 3.23
CA GLU A 33 -28.30 0.45 3.49
C GLU A 33 -27.08 0.69 4.41
N GLY A 34 -26.90 1.92 4.92
CA GLY A 34 -25.83 2.30 5.83
C GLY A 34 -25.07 3.53 5.36
N GLY A 35 -23.99 3.89 6.07
CA GLY A 35 -23.15 5.01 5.65
C GLY A 35 -22.45 4.73 4.31
N ILE A 36 -22.38 5.74 3.47
CA ILE A 36 -21.90 5.60 2.08
C ILE A 36 -20.43 5.15 2.03
N ILE A 37 -19.60 5.61 2.97
CA ILE A 37 -18.18 5.24 3.00
C ILE A 37 -17.99 3.78 3.43
N GLU A 38 -18.78 3.30 4.40
CA GLU A 38 -18.79 1.91 4.84
C GLU A 38 -19.25 0.98 3.71
N GLN A 39 -20.27 1.38 2.96
CA GLN A 39 -20.72 0.65 1.77
C GLN A 39 -19.65 0.59 0.67
N LEU A 40 -18.92 1.68 0.43
CA LEU A 40 -17.78 1.70 -0.49
C LEU A 40 -16.69 0.73 -0.02
N HIS A 41 -16.31 0.76 1.26
CA HIS A 41 -15.31 -0.17 1.82
C HIS A 41 -15.74 -1.63 1.69
N ALA A 42 -16.98 -1.95 2.03
CA ALA A 42 -17.49 -3.33 1.92
C ALA A 42 -17.50 -3.84 0.48
N ARG A 43 -17.91 -2.98 -0.47
CA ARG A 43 -18.01 -3.35 -1.90
C ARG A 43 -16.65 -3.52 -2.57
N PHE A 44 -15.66 -2.74 -2.16
CA PHE A 44 -14.31 -2.74 -2.73
C PHE A 44 -13.26 -3.25 -1.74
N ASP A 45 -13.66 -4.14 -0.83
CA ASP A 45 -12.78 -4.79 0.12
C ASP A 45 -11.70 -5.58 -0.61
N ALA A 46 -10.43 -5.34 -0.25
CA ALA A 46 -9.29 -5.98 -0.86
C ALA A 46 -9.30 -7.50 -0.71
N ARG A 47 -10.06 -8.08 0.23
CA ARG A 47 -10.21 -9.55 0.38
C ARG A 47 -10.88 -10.19 -0.84
N HIS A 48 -11.75 -9.45 -1.53
CA HIS A 48 -12.58 -9.98 -2.63
C HIS A 48 -12.41 -9.19 -3.94
N TYR A 49 -12.06 -7.91 -3.87
CA TYR A 49 -11.87 -7.05 -5.02
C TYR A 49 -10.39 -6.99 -5.42
N ARG A 50 -10.09 -7.29 -6.69
CA ARG A 50 -8.74 -7.30 -7.24
C ARG A 50 -8.61 -6.31 -8.38
N LEU A 51 -7.48 -5.59 -8.41
CA LEU A 51 -7.08 -4.81 -9.58
C LEU A 51 -6.35 -5.73 -10.55
N ASP A 52 -6.67 -5.62 -11.84
CA ASP A 52 -5.90 -6.27 -12.89
C ASP A 52 -4.53 -5.58 -13.00
N ILE A 53 -3.48 -6.30 -12.58
CA ILE A 53 -2.12 -5.75 -12.55
C ILE A 53 -1.51 -5.57 -13.95
N THR A 54 -2.14 -6.08 -14.99
CA THR A 54 -1.71 -5.87 -16.39
C THR A 54 -2.13 -4.51 -16.93
N GLN A 55 -3.12 -3.85 -16.29
CA GLN A 55 -3.70 -2.59 -16.74
C GLN A 55 -3.13 -1.42 -15.96
N ALA A 56 -2.49 -0.47 -16.64
CA ALA A 56 -2.03 0.76 -16.02
C ALA A 56 -3.11 1.86 -16.05
N PRO A 57 -3.18 2.73 -15.02
CA PRO A 57 -2.43 2.67 -13.77
C PRO A 57 -2.99 1.63 -12.79
N LEU A 58 -2.14 1.11 -11.89
CA LEU A 58 -2.56 0.28 -10.74
C LEU A 58 -3.26 1.09 -9.63
N LEU A 59 -4.08 2.06 -10.04
CA LEU A 59 -4.88 2.93 -9.20
C LEU A 59 -6.27 3.08 -9.81
N ARG A 60 -7.29 3.17 -8.95
CA ARG A 60 -8.67 3.45 -9.33
C ARG A 60 -9.32 4.30 -8.26
N MET A 61 -9.99 5.37 -8.67
CA MET A 61 -10.87 6.14 -7.80
C MET A 61 -12.29 5.62 -7.96
N VAL A 62 -12.94 5.30 -6.84
CA VAL A 62 -14.38 5.03 -6.82
C VAL A 62 -15.05 6.03 -5.89
N TYR A 63 -16.15 6.62 -6.32
CA TYR A 63 -16.89 7.59 -5.53
C TYR A 63 -18.39 7.35 -5.59
N ALA A 64 -19.08 7.86 -4.58
CA ALA A 64 -20.52 7.90 -4.50
C ALA A 64 -20.96 9.25 -3.92
N GLN A 65 -22.13 9.72 -4.35
CA GLN A 65 -22.78 10.85 -3.71
C GLN A 65 -23.24 10.43 -2.30
N ASP A 66 -23.08 11.33 -1.33
CA ASP A 66 -23.66 11.20 0.00
C ASP A 66 -24.59 12.40 0.24
N PRO A 67 -25.84 12.34 -0.28
CA PRO A 67 -26.77 13.45 -0.23
C PRO A 67 -27.16 13.82 1.20
N ALA A 68 -27.19 12.85 2.11
CA ALA A 68 -27.53 13.05 3.51
C ALA A 68 -26.55 14.00 4.21
N ASN A 69 -25.27 13.97 3.81
CA ASN A 69 -24.22 14.82 4.36
C ASN A 69 -23.76 15.93 3.40
N ASN A 70 -24.44 16.09 2.25
CA ASN A 70 -24.08 17.03 1.19
C ASN A 70 -22.59 16.97 0.80
N ARG A 71 -22.07 15.75 0.60
CA ARG A 71 -20.66 15.50 0.28
C ARG A 71 -20.52 14.39 -0.76
N VAL A 72 -19.31 14.24 -1.28
CA VAL A 72 -18.90 13.08 -2.06
C VAL A 72 -18.03 12.19 -1.18
N ALA A 73 -18.36 10.92 -1.07
CA ALA A 73 -17.51 9.92 -0.46
C ALA A 73 -16.70 9.22 -1.56
N ALA A 74 -15.39 9.09 -1.37
CA ALA A 74 -14.51 8.48 -2.35
C ALA A 74 -13.46 7.60 -1.67
N ILE A 75 -13.12 6.49 -2.33
CA ILE A 75 -12.04 5.60 -1.96
C ILE A 75 -11.04 5.52 -3.12
N LEU A 76 -9.76 5.56 -2.78
CA LEU A 76 -8.67 5.33 -3.73
C LEU A 76 -8.18 3.90 -3.57
N LEU A 77 -8.44 3.08 -4.58
CA LEU A 77 -7.89 1.73 -4.69
C LEU A 77 -6.52 1.81 -5.35
N PHE A 78 -5.56 1.07 -4.81
CA PHE A 78 -4.23 0.95 -5.38
C PHE A 78 -3.67 -0.45 -5.13
N HIS A 79 -2.74 -0.88 -5.98
CA HIS A 79 -2.02 -2.13 -5.78
C HIS A 79 -0.67 -1.89 -5.10
N HIS A 80 -0.31 -2.68 -4.09
CA HIS A 80 0.95 -2.52 -3.33
C HIS A 80 2.22 -2.65 -4.17
N LEU A 81 2.13 -3.28 -5.36
CA LEU A 81 3.23 -3.29 -6.33
C LEU A 81 3.61 -1.90 -6.85
N ALA A 82 2.71 -0.93 -6.78
CA ALA A 82 2.96 0.44 -7.23
C ALA A 82 3.23 1.41 -6.07
N LEU A 83 2.64 1.18 -4.89
CA LEU A 83 2.59 2.13 -3.79
C LEU A 83 2.61 1.42 -2.43
N ASP A 84 3.42 1.93 -1.50
CA ASP A 84 3.41 1.56 -0.10
C ASP A 84 2.75 2.65 0.77
N HIS A 85 2.74 2.43 2.09
CA HIS A 85 2.14 3.35 3.05
C HIS A 85 2.83 4.73 3.04
N THR A 86 4.15 4.78 2.93
CA THR A 86 4.91 6.04 2.88
C THR A 86 4.59 6.82 1.60
N ALA A 87 4.51 6.12 0.46
CA ALA A 87 4.12 6.73 -0.81
C ALA A 87 2.69 7.25 -0.80
N MET A 88 1.78 6.61 -0.03
CA MET A 88 0.40 7.08 0.12
C MET A 88 0.31 8.42 0.86
N GLU A 89 1.19 8.67 1.83
CA GLU A 89 1.26 9.99 2.49
C GLU A 89 1.60 11.09 1.50
N VAL A 90 2.56 10.82 0.59
CA VAL A 90 2.94 11.76 -0.47
C VAL A 90 1.77 12.02 -1.42
N VAL A 91 1.08 10.96 -1.87
CA VAL A 91 -0.14 11.09 -2.71
C VAL A 91 -1.19 11.96 -2.00
N GLY A 92 -1.40 11.76 -0.70
CA GLY A 92 -2.30 12.58 0.11
C GLY A 92 -1.91 14.05 0.15
N GLN A 93 -0.62 14.34 0.29
CA GLN A 93 -0.08 15.72 0.28
C GLN A 93 -0.26 16.37 -1.10
N GLU A 94 0.08 15.65 -2.18
CA GLU A 94 -0.07 16.14 -3.55
C GLU A 94 -1.53 16.43 -3.89
N MET A 95 -2.45 15.50 -3.57
CA MET A 95 -3.89 15.71 -3.79
C MET A 95 -4.40 16.98 -3.07
N ARG A 96 -3.99 17.21 -1.82
CA ARG A 96 -4.34 18.44 -1.09
C ARG A 96 -3.78 19.67 -1.78
N ALA A 97 -2.52 19.65 -2.20
CA ALA A 97 -1.92 20.77 -2.92
C ALA A 97 -2.68 21.09 -4.21
N PHE A 98 -3.10 20.08 -4.99
CA PHE A 98 -3.94 20.30 -6.17
C PHE A 98 -5.32 20.87 -5.81
N LEU A 99 -6.00 20.33 -4.79
CA LEU A 99 -7.32 20.80 -4.35
C LEU A 99 -7.31 22.26 -3.87
N PHE A 100 -6.21 22.71 -3.27
CA PHE A 100 -6.07 24.08 -2.75
C PHE A 100 -5.29 25.02 -3.70
N ASN A 101 -5.06 24.64 -4.96
CA ASN A 101 -4.31 25.43 -5.96
C ASN A 101 -2.88 25.81 -5.50
N GLN A 102 -2.20 24.89 -4.81
CA GLN A 102 -0.83 25.03 -4.32
C GLN A 102 0.15 24.08 -5.02
N ALA A 103 -0.26 23.49 -6.15
CA ALA A 103 0.53 22.49 -6.87
C ALA A 103 1.90 23.00 -7.35
N ASP A 104 2.04 24.30 -7.59
CA ASP A 104 3.32 24.92 -8.01
C ASP A 104 4.43 24.81 -6.96
N ALA A 105 4.09 24.54 -5.70
CA ALA A 105 5.05 24.34 -4.61
C ALA A 105 5.54 22.88 -4.50
N LEU A 106 4.98 21.94 -5.29
CA LEU A 106 5.37 20.54 -5.22
C LEU A 106 6.75 20.30 -5.86
N PRO A 107 7.60 19.48 -5.23
CA PRO A 107 8.88 19.11 -5.82
C PRO A 107 8.68 18.26 -7.08
N VAL A 108 9.68 18.27 -7.96
CA VAL A 108 9.68 17.37 -9.13
C VAL A 108 9.86 15.93 -8.66
N ALA A 109 8.93 15.05 -9.01
CA ALA A 109 8.99 13.64 -8.66
C ALA A 109 10.21 12.95 -9.29
N ALA A 110 11.01 12.28 -8.46
CA ALA A 110 12.13 11.47 -8.93
C ALA A 110 11.60 10.21 -9.66
N PRO A 111 12.14 9.87 -10.85
CA PRO A 111 11.70 8.67 -11.57
C PRO A 111 12.04 7.38 -10.81
N PHE A 112 11.04 6.55 -10.51
CA PHE A 112 11.23 5.26 -9.81
C PHE A 112 12.22 4.32 -10.50
N ARG A 113 12.40 4.43 -11.83
CA ARG A 113 13.42 3.67 -12.59
C ARG A 113 14.84 3.86 -12.06
N ASN A 114 15.16 5.00 -11.45
CA ASN A 114 16.48 5.26 -10.89
C ASN A 114 16.72 4.38 -9.66
N TYR A 115 15.68 4.22 -8.82
CA TYR A 115 15.72 3.30 -7.69
C TYR A 115 15.84 1.84 -8.16
N VAL A 116 15.06 1.44 -9.18
CA VAL A 116 15.16 0.08 -9.76
C VAL A 116 16.57 -0.19 -10.29
N ALA A 117 17.19 0.78 -10.95
CA ALA A 117 18.57 0.67 -11.42
C ALA A 117 19.55 0.51 -10.25
N GLN A 118 19.43 1.34 -9.21
CA GLN A 118 20.28 1.23 -8.02
C GLN A 118 20.12 -0.11 -7.29
N ALA A 119 18.89 -0.61 -7.15
CA ALA A 119 18.61 -1.89 -6.51
C ALA A 119 19.18 -3.07 -7.31
N ARG A 120 19.18 -2.99 -8.65
CA ARG A 120 19.74 -4.05 -9.52
C ARG A 120 21.25 -3.97 -9.71
N LEU A 121 21.84 -2.78 -9.65
CA LEU A 121 23.26 -2.53 -9.90
C LEU A 121 24.08 -2.32 -8.61
N GLY A 122 23.41 -2.34 -7.45
CA GLY A 122 24.04 -2.22 -6.15
C GLY A 122 24.73 -3.51 -5.72
N VAL A 123 24.34 -4.03 -4.56
CA VAL A 123 24.88 -5.28 -4.01
C VAL A 123 24.41 -6.47 -4.84
N SER A 124 25.31 -7.40 -5.13
CA SER A 124 24.99 -8.58 -5.93
C SER A 124 24.05 -9.54 -5.20
N VAL A 125 23.33 -10.37 -5.96
CA VAL A 125 22.48 -11.43 -5.37
C VAL A 125 23.29 -12.36 -4.46
N ALA A 126 24.51 -12.72 -4.88
CA ALA A 126 25.39 -13.59 -4.09
C ALA A 126 25.79 -12.97 -2.75
N GLU A 127 26.06 -11.66 -2.71
CA GLU A 127 26.36 -10.96 -1.46
C GLU A 127 25.13 -10.90 -0.53
N HIS A 128 23.94 -10.67 -1.09
CA HIS A 128 22.70 -10.75 -0.30
C HIS A 128 22.46 -12.16 0.25
N GLU A 129 22.62 -13.20 -0.56
CA GLU A 129 22.47 -14.60 -0.13
C GLU A 129 23.48 -14.96 0.96
N GLN A 130 24.74 -14.55 0.81
CA GLN A 130 25.77 -14.76 1.83
C GLN A 130 25.39 -14.06 3.14
N PHE A 131 24.93 -12.81 3.07
CA PHE A 131 24.55 -12.04 4.25
C PHE A 131 23.36 -12.67 4.99
N PHE A 132 22.26 -12.94 4.28
CA PHE A 132 21.07 -13.53 4.91
C PHE A 132 21.29 -14.97 5.34
N GLY A 133 22.06 -15.75 4.58
CA GLY A 133 22.46 -17.10 4.96
C GLY A 133 23.27 -17.11 6.26
N ALA A 134 24.22 -16.19 6.44
CA ALA A 134 24.96 -16.06 7.69
C ALA A 134 24.08 -15.54 8.84
N MET A 135 23.22 -14.56 8.57
CA MET A 135 22.31 -13.98 9.59
C MET A 135 21.33 -15.00 10.16
N LEU A 136 20.86 -15.93 9.33
CA LEU A 136 19.84 -16.91 9.70
C LEU A 136 20.43 -18.30 9.97
N ALA A 137 21.76 -18.44 10.01
CA ALA A 137 22.45 -19.74 10.12
C ALA A 137 22.11 -20.52 11.39
N ASP A 138 21.85 -19.80 12.50
CA ASP A 138 21.55 -20.39 13.81
C ASP A 138 20.04 -20.56 14.07
N VAL A 139 19.19 -20.37 13.05
CA VAL A 139 17.74 -20.53 13.17
C VAL A 139 17.35 -21.96 12.82
N ASP A 140 17.21 -22.82 13.83
CA ASP A 140 16.87 -24.24 13.65
C ASP A 140 15.36 -24.51 13.57
N GLU A 141 14.52 -23.65 14.18
CA GLU A 141 13.07 -23.83 14.22
C GLU A 141 12.30 -22.48 14.17
N PRO A 142 11.09 -22.44 13.57
CA PRO A 142 10.28 -21.22 13.55
C PRO A 142 9.68 -20.90 14.92
N THR A 143 9.61 -19.62 15.28
CA THR A 143 8.83 -19.17 16.45
C THR A 143 7.36 -19.05 16.08
N LEU A 144 6.61 -20.14 16.25
CA LEU A 144 5.19 -20.20 15.87
C LEU A 144 4.30 -19.67 17.00
N PRO A 145 3.50 -18.61 16.77
CA PRO A 145 2.51 -18.18 17.75
C PRO A 145 1.50 -19.31 17.94
N PHE A 146 1.37 -19.81 19.17
CA PHE A 146 0.45 -20.90 19.54
C PHE A 146 0.65 -22.21 18.75
N GLY A 147 1.82 -22.44 18.16
CA GLY A 147 2.11 -23.66 17.40
C GLY A 147 1.40 -23.76 16.04
N VAL A 148 0.83 -22.66 15.55
CA VAL A 148 0.17 -22.61 14.23
C VAL A 148 1.22 -22.57 13.13
N GLN A 149 1.35 -23.66 12.37
CA GLN A 149 2.29 -23.77 11.24
C GLN A 149 1.71 -23.35 9.90
N ASP A 150 0.41 -23.56 9.71
CA ASP A 150 -0.23 -23.27 8.44
C ASP A 150 -0.69 -21.81 8.38
N VAL A 151 0.17 -20.98 7.80
CA VAL A 151 -0.09 -19.55 7.52
C VAL A 151 -0.32 -19.30 6.03
N GLN A 152 -0.39 -20.37 5.22
CA GLN A 152 -0.61 -20.25 3.77
C GLN A 152 -2.11 -20.14 3.50
N GLY A 153 -2.61 -18.91 3.43
CA GLY A 153 -3.98 -18.61 3.03
C GLY A 153 -4.02 -17.61 1.88
N ASP A 154 -5.20 -17.42 1.31
CA ASP A 154 -5.48 -16.36 0.33
C ASP A 154 -5.91 -15.03 0.99
N GLY A 155 -5.76 -14.95 2.31
CA GLY A 155 -6.03 -13.77 3.13
C GLY A 155 -7.52 -13.49 3.39
N ARG A 156 -8.43 -14.39 3.03
CA ARG A 156 -9.88 -14.20 3.26
C ARG A 156 -10.30 -14.35 4.72
N ASP A 157 -9.62 -15.23 5.47
CA ASP A 157 -9.94 -15.56 6.86
C ASP A 157 -9.11 -14.77 7.88
N ILE A 158 -8.71 -13.53 7.53
CA ILE A 158 -7.95 -12.66 8.43
C ILE A 158 -8.93 -11.90 9.34
N GLU A 159 -8.76 -12.09 10.65
CA GLU A 159 -9.37 -11.26 11.69
C GLU A 159 -8.36 -10.21 12.17
N GLU A 160 -8.84 -9.00 12.41
CA GLU A 160 -8.03 -7.88 12.89
C GLU A 160 -8.50 -7.47 14.27
N ALA A 161 -7.55 -7.28 15.18
CA ALA A 161 -7.79 -6.75 16.51
C ALA A 161 -6.85 -5.57 16.75
N GLU A 162 -7.43 -4.41 17.05
CA GLU A 162 -6.68 -3.20 17.34
C GLU A 162 -6.75 -2.88 18.83
N GLN A 163 -5.59 -2.63 19.43
CA GLN A 163 -5.49 -2.18 20.82
C GLN A 163 -4.64 -0.91 20.88
N HIS A 164 -5.30 0.22 21.16
CA HIS A 164 -4.58 1.47 21.37
C HIS A 164 -3.82 1.43 22.70
N LEU A 165 -2.57 1.90 22.67
CA LEU A 165 -1.80 2.18 23.86
C LEU A 165 -2.21 3.54 24.42
N ASP A 166 -2.30 3.62 25.75
CA ASP A 166 -2.49 4.89 26.44
C ASP A 166 -1.40 5.90 26.05
N ALA A 167 -1.79 7.17 25.89
CA ALA A 167 -0.90 8.21 25.39
C ALA A 167 0.33 8.42 26.29
N ALA A 168 0.16 8.36 27.61
CA ALA A 168 1.27 8.51 28.55
C ALA A 168 2.21 7.29 28.50
N LEU A 169 1.66 6.08 28.33
CA LEU A 169 2.46 4.88 28.10
C LEU A 169 3.26 4.98 26.80
N ALA A 170 2.62 5.36 25.69
CA ALA A 170 3.28 5.52 24.40
C ALA A 170 4.42 6.55 24.45
N MET A 171 4.23 7.66 25.17
CA MET A 171 5.29 8.64 25.42
C MET A 171 6.47 8.06 26.18
N ARG A 172 6.19 7.28 27.23
CA ARG A 172 7.26 6.64 28.04
C ARG A 172 8.06 5.65 27.22
N VAL A 173 7.42 4.86 26.36
CA VAL A 173 8.11 3.93 25.43
C VAL A 173 9.06 4.69 24.52
N ARG A 174 8.59 5.78 23.89
CA ARG A 174 9.43 6.62 23.02
C ARG A 174 10.61 7.23 23.76
N GLU A 175 10.42 7.69 24.99
CA GLU A 175 11.51 8.25 25.79
C GLU A 175 12.56 7.19 26.15
N GLN A 176 12.14 5.97 26.50
CA GLN A 176 13.08 4.88 26.78
C GLN A 176 13.87 4.47 25.54
N ALA A 177 13.22 4.35 24.38
CA ALA A 177 13.91 4.05 23.13
C ALA A 177 14.96 5.13 22.79
N ARG A 178 14.60 6.41 22.96
CA ARG A 178 15.52 7.54 22.77
C ARG A 178 16.72 7.46 23.71
N LEU A 179 16.51 7.16 24.98
CA LEU A 179 17.59 7.02 25.97
C LEU A 179 18.52 5.84 25.65
N LEU A 180 17.97 4.77 25.09
CA LEU A 180 18.72 3.58 24.67
C LEU A 180 19.33 3.71 23.25
N GLY A 181 19.09 4.83 22.56
CA GLY A 181 19.60 5.07 21.22
C GLY A 181 18.97 4.18 20.14
N VAL A 182 17.76 3.68 20.37
CA VAL A 182 17.00 2.83 19.43
C VAL A 182 15.72 3.56 18.98
N SER A 183 15.13 3.11 17.87
CA SER A 183 13.82 3.60 17.40
C SER A 183 12.68 2.99 18.21
N ALA A 184 11.62 3.77 18.46
CA ALA A 184 10.35 3.34 19.03
C ALA A 184 9.23 3.32 17.99
#